data_AF-A0A972R695-F1
#
_entry.id   AF-A0A972R695-F1
#
_cell.length_a   1.000
_cell.length_b   1.000
_cell.length_c   1.000
_cell.angle_alpha   90.00
_cell.angle_beta   90.00
_cell.angle_gamma   90.00
#
_symmetry.space_group_name_H-M   'P 1'
#
loop_
_entity.id
_entity.type
_entity.pdbx_description
1 polymer ?
#
loop_
_entity_poly.entity_id
_entity_poly.type
_entity_poly.pdbx_seq_one_letter_code
_entity_poly.pdbx_strand_id
1 'polypeptide(L)'
;MKDFRLILPVVFFMLLGGCAGNDSKTNSFEGTMRAYEQVIRWGDLEKTNDFLKEPAEFSVTRHAKLKKIQVTGYHVLGRTITRDGIEQVVEIKYTKDASVVVRTITDVQKWIYDEDKSHWYLVSKVPEFK
;
A
#
# COMPACT_ATOMS: atom_id res chain seq x y z
N MET A 1 44.68 -35.40 -6.32
CA MET A 1 43.62 -34.88 -7.21
C MET A 1 42.32 -34.88 -6.40
N LYS A 2 41.94 -33.90 -5.54
CA LYS A 2 41.96 -32.44 -5.71
C LYS A 2 41.55 -32.18 -7.16
N ASP A 3 40.28 -32.01 -7.53
CA ASP A 3 39.46 -30.82 -7.25
C ASP A 3 37.99 -31.11 -7.62
N PHE A 4 37.12 -31.48 -6.67
CA PHE A 4 35.67 -31.62 -6.97
C PHE A 4 34.75 -31.16 -5.82
N ARG A 5 35.31 -30.49 -4.81
CA ARG A 5 34.56 -30.01 -3.63
C ARG A 5 34.37 -28.50 -3.57
N LEU A 6 34.68 -27.79 -4.65
CA LEU A 6 34.69 -26.32 -4.69
C LEU A 6 33.76 -25.69 -5.75
N ILE A 7 32.95 -26.49 -6.44
CA ILE A 7 32.04 -25.97 -7.49
C ILE A 7 30.65 -25.60 -6.90
N LEU A 8 30.32 -26.11 -5.70
CA LEU A 8 28.97 -25.99 -5.13
C LEU A 8 28.63 -24.62 -4.48
N PRO A 9 29.53 -23.79 -3.93
CA PRO A 9 29.09 -22.55 -3.29
C PRO A 9 29.00 -21.35 -4.26
N VAL A 10 29.55 -21.46 -5.48
CA VAL A 10 29.66 -20.32 -6.41
C VAL A 10 28.36 -20.07 -7.18
N VAL A 11 27.55 -21.10 -7.43
CA VAL A 11 26.30 -20.98 -8.20
C VAL A 11 25.19 -20.31 -7.38
N PHE A 12 25.22 -20.40 -6.04
CA PHE A 12 24.19 -19.80 -5.19
C PHE A 12 24.25 -18.26 -5.14
N PHE A 13 25.40 -17.66 -5.47
CA PHE A 13 25.57 -16.20 -5.43
C PHE A 13 25.15 -15.48 -6.72
N MET A 14 24.91 -16.20 -7.83
CA MET A 14 24.59 -15.59 -9.13
C MET A 14 23.09 -15.33 -9.37
N LEU A 15 22.21 -15.68 -8.44
CA LEU A 15 20.76 -15.51 -8.62
C LEU A 15 20.20 -14.15 -8.14
N LEU A 16 21.05 -13.22 -7.70
CA LEU A 16 20.62 -11.87 -7.28
C LEU A 16 20.71 -10.81 -8.39
N GLY A 17 20.98 -11.21 -9.63
CA GLY A 17 20.91 -10.36 -10.81
C GLY A 17 19.47 -10.07 -11.26
N GLY A 18 18.58 -9.73 -10.33
CA GLY A 18 17.29 -9.14 -10.67
C GLY A 18 17.53 -7.74 -11.18
N CYS A 19 17.35 -7.53 -12.48
CA CYS A 19 17.47 -6.22 -13.13
C CYS A 19 16.44 -5.28 -12.51
N ALA A 20 16.82 -4.52 -11.47
CA ALA A 20 16.02 -3.43 -10.95
C ALA A 20 16.01 -2.34 -12.02
N GLY A 21 15.00 -2.39 -12.89
CA GLY A 21 14.67 -1.28 -13.77
C GLY A 21 14.44 -0.06 -12.90
N ASN A 22 15.44 0.83 -12.87
CA ASN A 22 15.51 1.97 -11.98
C ASN A 22 14.62 3.09 -12.50
N ASP A 23 13.31 2.85 -12.53
CA ASP A 23 12.34 3.92 -12.70
C ASP A 23 12.10 4.56 -11.33
N SER A 24 12.70 5.73 -11.11
CA SER A 24 12.64 6.48 -9.85
C SER A 24 11.20 6.74 -9.41
N LYS A 25 10.27 6.87 -10.37
CA LYS A 25 8.84 7.09 -10.13
C LYS A 25 8.13 5.83 -9.65
N THR A 26 8.48 4.67 -10.20
CA THR A 26 8.00 3.37 -9.73
C THR A 26 8.53 3.07 -8.32
N ASN A 27 9.82 3.31 -8.07
CA ASN A 27 10.42 3.11 -6.74
C ASN A 27 9.81 4.04 -5.68
N SER A 28 9.58 5.32 -6.02
CA SER A 28 8.92 6.25 -5.11
C SER A 28 7.47 5.85 -4.83
N PHE A 29 6.76 5.32 -5.83
CA PHE A 29 5.40 4.81 -5.66
C PHE A 29 5.36 3.64 -4.67
N GLU A 30 6.26 2.66 -4.80
CA GLU A 30 6.34 1.55 -3.86
C GLU A 30 6.64 2.02 -2.42
N GLY A 31 7.44 3.08 -2.27
CA GLY A 31 7.66 3.75 -0.99
C GLY A 31 6.35 4.27 -0.39
N THR A 32 5.58 5.04 -1.17
CA THR A 32 4.29 5.58 -0.75
C THR A 32 3.28 4.48 -0.45
N MET A 33 3.21 3.41 -1.24
CA MET A 33 2.27 2.31 -1.02
C MET A 33 2.56 1.59 0.30
N ARG A 34 3.83 1.35 0.63
CA ARG A 34 4.21 0.74 1.92
C ARG A 34 3.79 1.62 3.10
N ALA A 35 4.00 2.92 3.01
CA ALA A 35 3.58 3.87 4.05
C ALA A 35 2.06 3.91 4.21
N TYR A 36 1.32 3.95 3.10
CA TYR A 36 -0.14 3.93 3.12
C TYR A 36 -0.69 2.63 3.71
N GLU A 37 -0.17 1.48 3.26
CA GLU A 37 -0.57 0.16 3.79
C GLU A 37 -0.26 0.04 5.29
N GLN A 38 0.87 0.57 5.74
CA GLN A 38 1.22 0.60 7.16
C GLN A 38 0.16 1.37 7.97
N VAL A 39 -0.23 2.56 7.51
CA VAL A 39 -1.27 3.36 8.15
C VAL A 39 -2.60 2.60 8.22
N ILE A 40 -2.99 1.94 7.13
CA ILE A 40 -4.23 1.15 7.08
C ILE A 40 -4.17 -0.05 8.04
N ARG A 41 -3.09 -0.84 8.02
CA ARG A 41 -2.97 -2.07 8.81
C ARG A 41 -2.88 -1.80 10.32
N TRP A 42 -2.11 -0.79 10.73
CA TRP A 42 -1.89 -0.51 12.15
C TRP A 42 -2.97 0.39 12.78
N GLY A 43 -4.05 0.67 12.05
CA GLY A 43 -5.27 1.28 12.60
C GLY A 43 -5.20 2.79 12.79
N ASP A 44 -4.15 3.46 12.36
CA ASP A 44 -4.03 4.92 12.40
C ASP A 44 -4.76 5.56 11.21
N LEU A 45 -5.99 5.11 10.95
CA LEU A 45 -6.76 5.40 9.75
C LEU A 45 -7.01 6.90 9.54
N GLU A 46 -6.84 7.70 10.59
CA GLU A 46 -6.93 9.15 10.54
C GLU A 46 -5.79 9.77 9.72
N LYS A 47 -4.60 9.16 9.75
CA LYS A 47 -3.42 9.56 8.96
C LYS A 47 -3.55 9.26 7.47
N THR A 48 -4.60 8.57 7.04
CA THR A 48 -4.87 8.43 5.60
C THR A 48 -5.08 9.78 4.92
N ASN A 49 -5.46 10.80 5.68
CA ASN A 49 -5.62 12.18 5.22
C ASN A 49 -4.32 12.78 4.68
N ASP A 50 -3.16 12.34 5.21
CA ASP A 50 -1.84 12.84 4.82
C ASP A 50 -1.46 12.44 3.39
N PHE A 51 -2.13 11.41 2.85
CA PHE A 51 -1.92 10.93 1.49
C PHE A 51 -2.88 11.58 0.50
N LEU A 52 -3.95 12.24 0.95
CA LEU A 52 -4.91 12.88 0.06
C LEU A 52 -4.31 14.13 -0.57
N LYS A 53 -4.53 14.31 -1.88
CA LYS A 53 -4.18 15.59 -2.54
C LYS A 53 -4.94 16.76 -1.92
N GLU A 54 -6.19 16.51 -1.58
CA GLU A 54 -7.09 17.45 -0.92
C GLU A 54 -7.55 16.79 0.39
N PRO A 55 -6.89 17.08 1.52
CA PRO A 55 -7.24 16.51 2.81
C PRO A 55 -8.70 16.84 3.16
N ALA A 56 -9.45 15.82 3.59
CA ALA A 56 -10.81 15.98 4.04
C ALA A 56 -10.85 16.22 5.56
N GLU A 57 -11.76 17.07 6.02
CA GLU A 57 -12.02 17.17 7.46
C GLU A 57 -12.74 15.90 7.95
N PHE A 58 -12.12 15.19 8.89
CA PHE A 58 -12.78 14.09 9.58
C PHE A 58 -13.64 14.64 10.71
N SER A 59 -14.96 14.52 10.56
CA SER A 59 -15.89 14.81 11.65
C SER A 59 -15.57 13.95 12.88
N VAL A 60 -15.89 14.47 14.07
CA VAL A 60 -15.72 13.75 15.35
C VAL A 60 -16.38 12.37 15.30
N THR A 61 -17.55 12.28 14.67
CA THR A 61 -18.27 11.01 14.49
C THR A 61 -17.52 10.04 13.58
N ARG A 62 -16.91 10.51 12.49
CA ARG A 62 -16.09 9.67 11.60
C ARG A 62 -14.85 9.15 12.32
N HIS A 63 -14.17 10.02 13.04
CA HIS A 63 -12.99 9.72 13.84
C HIS A 63 -13.29 8.61 14.88
N ALA A 64 -14.40 8.75 15.63
CA ALA A 64 -14.86 7.74 16.56
C ALA A 64 -15.23 6.40 15.91
N LYS A 65 -15.69 6.40 14.65
CA LYS A 65 -15.95 5.16 13.89
C LYS A 65 -14.65 4.46 13.49
N LEU A 66 -13.67 5.21 12.99
CA LEU A 66 -12.39 4.67 12.53
C LEU A 66 -11.61 3.98 13.66
N LYS A 67 -11.64 4.54 14.89
CA LYS A 67 -10.99 3.94 16.07
C LYS A 67 -11.52 2.55 16.46
N LYS A 68 -12.70 2.17 15.98
CA LYS A 68 -13.31 0.86 16.26
C LYS A 68 -13.02 -0.18 15.17
N ILE A 69 -12.31 0.21 14.12
CA ILE A 69 -11.90 -0.67 13.03
C ILE A 69 -10.57 -1.32 13.39
N GLN A 70 -10.46 -2.62 13.14
CA GLN A 70 -9.22 -3.37 13.23
C GLN A 70 -8.99 -4.04 11.89
N VAL A 71 -8.01 -3.57 11.13
CA VAL A 71 -7.69 -4.17 9.83
C VAL A 71 -6.92 -5.47 10.07
N THR A 72 -7.43 -6.55 9.50
CA THR A 72 -6.86 -7.91 9.62
C THR A 72 -6.20 -8.38 8.33
N GLY A 73 -6.43 -7.69 7.21
CA GLY A 73 -5.79 -8.00 5.93
C GLY A 73 -5.83 -6.82 4.96
N TYR A 74 -4.79 -6.73 4.14
CA TYR A 74 -4.67 -5.78 3.03
C TYR A 74 -4.04 -6.54 1.87
N HIS A 75 -4.77 -6.69 0.78
CA HIS A 75 -4.34 -7.50 -0.37
C HIS A 75 -4.54 -6.70 -1.65
N VAL A 76 -3.44 -6.39 -2.34
CA VAL A 76 -3.50 -5.78 -3.67
C VAL A 76 -4.02 -6.82 -4.66
N LEU A 77 -5.18 -6.57 -5.24
CA LEU A 77 -5.80 -7.44 -6.24
C LEU A 77 -5.29 -7.17 -7.65
N GLY A 78 -4.90 -5.92 -7.92
CA GLY A 78 -4.38 -5.52 -9.22
C GLY A 78 -3.93 -4.07 -9.24
N ARG A 79 -3.09 -3.75 -10.23
CA ARG A 79 -2.59 -2.40 -10.46
C ARG A 79 -2.55 -2.11 -11.96
N THR A 80 -2.99 -0.93 -12.34
CA THR A 80 -3.04 -0.47 -13.72
C THR A 80 -2.40 0.91 -13.81
N ILE A 81 -1.43 1.07 -14.71
CA ILE A 81 -0.89 2.38 -15.06
C ILE A 81 -1.88 3.03 -16.03
N THR A 82 -2.31 4.24 -15.70
CA THR A 82 -3.22 5.06 -16.50
C THR A 82 -2.47 6.27 -17.07
N ARG A 83 -3.12 7.05 -17.93
CA ARG A 83 -2.53 8.29 -18.44
C ARG A 83 -2.22 9.30 -17.34
N ASP A 84 -3.06 9.35 -16.32
CA ASP A 84 -3.03 10.41 -15.30
C ASP A 84 -2.30 9.96 -14.02
N GLY A 85 -1.99 8.67 -13.88
CA GLY A 85 -1.34 8.11 -12.70
C GLY A 85 -1.51 6.59 -12.58
N ILE A 86 -1.63 6.07 -11.36
CA ILE A 86 -1.76 4.64 -11.08
C ILE A 86 -3.11 4.36 -10.40
N GLU A 87 -3.82 3.36 -10.90
CA GLU A 87 -4.99 2.80 -10.23
C GLU A 87 -4.62 1.47 -9.57
N GLN A 88 -4.97 1.31 -8.30
CA GLN A 88 -4.72 0.11 -7.51
C GLN A 88 -6.03 -0.38 -6.89
N VAL A 89 -6.36 -1.64 -7.11
CA VAL A 89 -7.53 -2.29 -6.49
C VAL A 89 -7.07 -3.13 -5.32
N VAL A 90 -7.66 -2.91 -4.15
CA VAL A 90 -7.25 -3.55 -2.90
C VAL A 90 -8.44 -4.19 -2.22
N GLU A 91 -8.26 -5.43 -1.74
CA GLU A 91 -9.15 -6.05 -0.78
C GLU A 91 -8.67 -5.74 0.64
N ILE A 92 -9.54 -5.16 1.46
CA ILE A 92 -9.27 -4.87 2.87
C ILE A 92 -10.19 -5.74 3.72
N LYS A 93 -9.60 -6.52 4.62
CA LYS A 93 -10.31 -7.32 5.62
C LYS A 93 -10.22 -6.62 6.97
N TYR A 94 -11.32 -6.53 7.69
CA TYR A 94 -11.36 -5.84 8.97
C TYR A 94 -12.41 -6.43 9.92
N THR A 95 -12.24 -6.19 11.22
CA THR A 95 -13.30 -6.35 12.21
C THR A 95 -13.69 -4.99 12.80
N LYS A 96 -14.85 -4.94 13.46
CA LYS A 96 -15.41 -3.70 14.00
C LYS A 96 -15.99 -3.94 15.39
N ASP A 97 -15.90 -2.95 16.27
CA ASP A 97 -16.52 -2.96 17.61
C ASP A 97 -16.06 -4.18 18.45
N ALA A 98 -14.79 -4.59 18.33
CA ALA A 98 -14.22 -5.79 18.94
C ALA A 98 -14.93 -7.12 18.58
N SER A 99 -15.72 -7.14 17.49
CA SER A 99 -16.35 -8.33 16.96
C SER A 99 -15.32 -9.29 16.34
N VAL A 100 -15.62 -10.60 16.35
CA VAL A 100 -14.87 -11.62 15.60
C VAL A 100 -15.33 -11.75 14.15
N VAL A 101 -16.37 -11.02 13.74
CA VAL A 101 -16.89 -11.05 12.37
C VAL A 101 -15.95 -10.29 11.45
N VAL A 102 -15.26 -11.02 10.58
CA VAL A 102 -14.44 -10.44 9.52
C VAL A 102 -15.34 -9.93 8.40
N ARG A 103 -15.17 -8.65 8.09
CA ARG A 103 -15.79 -7.95 6.96
C ARG A 103 -14.75 -7.71 5.89
N THR A 104 -15.20 -7.61 4.65
CA THR A 104 -14.35 -7.35 3.50
C THR A 104 -14.91 -6.20 2.69
N ILE A 105 -14.02 -5.29 2.27
CA ILE A 105 -14.31 -4.24 1.30
C ILE A 105 -13.29 -4.28 0.17
N THR A 106 -13.73 -3.89 -1.02
CA THR A 106 -12.85 -3.61 -2.15
C THR A 106 -12.71 -2.10 -2.26
N ASP A 107 -11.47 -1.63 -2.25
CA ASP A 107 -11.09 -0.23 -2.36
C ASP A 107 -10.39 0.01 -3.70
N VAL A 108 -10.86 1.02 -4.44
CA VAL A 108 -10.29 1.41 -5.74
C VAL A 108 -9.55 2.71 -5.55
N GLN A 109 -8.22 2.59 -5.48
CA GLN A 109 -7.32 3.68 -5.14
C GLN A 109 -6.78 4.32 -6.41
N LYS A 110 -6.98 5.63 -6.54
CA LYS A 110 -6.43 6.41 -7.66
C LYS A 110 -5.31 7.29 -7.13
N TRP A 111 -4.12 7.13 -7.70
CA TRP A 111 -2.91 7.81 -7.29
C TRP A 111 -2.37 8.65 -8.43
N ILE A 112 -2.02 9.90 -8.14
CA ILE A 112 -1.34 10.78 -9.08
C ILE A 112 -0.01 11.25 -8.51
N TYR A 113 0.96 11.45 -9.38
CA TYR A 113 2.25 11.99 -8.98
C TYR A 113 2.24 13.51 -9.18
N ASP A 114 2.62 14.23 -8.13
CA ASP A 114 2.89 15.66 -8.16
C ASP A 114 4.39 15.85 -8.41
N GLU A 115 4.73 16.33 -9.61
CA GLU A 115 6.12 16.53 -10.04
C GLU A 115 6.82 17.61 -9.20
N ASP A 116 6.10 18.69 -8.83
CA ASP A 116 6.65 19.82 -8.08
C ASP A 116 7.06 19.41 -6.66
N LYS A 117 6.25 18.55 -6.03
CA LYS A 117 6.50 18.02 -4.68
C LYS A 117 7.23 16.68 -4.70
N SER A 118 7.45 16.12 -5.89
CA SER A 118 7.99 14.77 -6.09
C SER A 118 7.28 13.70 -5.24
N HIS A 119 5.96 13.83 -5.09
CA HIS A 119 5.16 13.04 -4.14
C HIS A 119 3.93 12.41 -4.80
N TRP A 120 3.54 11.22 -4.32
CA TRP A 120 2.33 10.54 -4.76
C TRP A 120 1.16 10.86 -3.86
N TYR A 121 0.05 11.29 -4.45
CA TYR A 121 -1.19 11.60 -3.74
C TYR A 121 -2.32 10.67 -4.14
N LEU A 122 -3.09 10.25 -3.15
CA LEU A 122 -4.38 9.62 -3.30
C LEU A 122 -5.40 10.69 -3.70
N VAL A 123 -6.08 10.48 -4.82
CA VAL A 123 -7.15 11.36 -5.31
C VAL A 123 -8.52 10.72 -5.27
N SER A 124 -8.58 9.41 -5.06
CA SER A 124 -9.82 8.76 -4.65
C SER A 124 -10.13 9.05 -3.18
N LYS A 125 -11.35 8.72 -2.76
CA LYS A 125 -11.71 8.76 -1.34
C LYS A 125 -10.95 7.68 -0.57
N VAL A 126 -10.72 7.92 0.71
CA VAL A 126 -10.24 6.87 1.63
C VAL A 126 -11.30 5.79 1.81
N PRO A 127 -10.92 4.55 2.20
CA PRO A 127 -11.86 3.44 2.35
C PRO A 127 -13.03 3.77 3.30
N GLU A 128 -14.24 3.41 2.87
CA GLU A 128 -15.44 3.52 3.70
C GLU A 128 -15.74 2.18 4.40
N PHE A 129 -15.31 2.08 5.66
CA PHE A 129 -15.62 0.94 6.51
C PHE A 129 -17.09 0.97 6.97
N LYS A 130 -17.80 -0.15 6.78
CA LYS A 130 -19.21 -0.35 7.15
C LYS A 130 -19.33 -0.97 8.54
#